data_AF-A0A7H0DGX4-F1
#
_entry.id   AF-A0A7H0DGX4-F1
#
_cell.length_a   1.000
_cell.length_b   1.000
_cell.length_c   1.000
_cell.angle_alpha   90.00
_cell.angle_beta   90.00
_cell.angle_gamma   90.00
#
_symmetry.space_group_name_H-M   'P 1'
#
loop_
_entity.id
_entity.type
_entity.pdbx_description
1 polymer ?
#
loop_
_entity_poly.entity_id
_entity_poly.type
_entity_poly.pdbx_seq_one_letter_code
_entity_poly.pdbx_strand_id
1 'polypeptide(L)' 'MLSFICLNSVFYSSSFFFGKLPEFYAFLNPIVDFMPIIPVLFFLLAFVWQAVVSFR' A
#
# COMPACT_ATOMS: atom_id res chain seq x y z
N MET A 1 -0.20 -13.00 17.13
CA MET A 1 -1.65 -12.71 17.26
C MET A 1 -1.95 -11.22 17.09
N LEU A 2 -1.24 -10.30 17.77
CA LEU A 2 -1.44 -8.84 17.62
C LEU A 2 -1.09 -8.29 16.21
N SER A 3 -0.02 -8.79 15.59
CA SER A 3 0.43 -8.34 14.25
C SER A 3 -0.61 -8.58 13.14
N PHE A 4 -1.31 -9.73 13.16
CA PHE A 4 -2.35 -10.05 12.19
C PHE A 4 -3.60 -9.17 12.31
N ILE A 5 -3.93 -8.73 13.53
CA ILE A 5 -5.08 -7.84 13.79
C ILE A 5 -4.74 -6.41 13.33
N CYS A 6 -3.52 -5.93 13.58
CA CYS A 6 -3.05 -4.64 13.07
C CYS A 6 -3.04 -4.60 11.53
N LEU A 7 -2.51 -5.63 10.87
CA LEU A 7 -2.53 -5.70 9.41
C LEU A 7 -3.96 -5.71 8.86
N ASN A 8 -4.87 -6.51 9.44
CA ASN A 8 -6.27 -6.50 9.03
C ASN A 8 -6.92 -5.12 9.24
N SER A 9 -6.62 -4.41 10.34
CA SER A 9 -7.15 -3.06 10.56
C SER A 9 -6.64 -2.02 9.57
N VAL A 10 -5.36 -2.10 9.17
CA VAL A 10 -4.75 -1.22 8.16
C VAL A 10 -5.35 -1.48 6.78
N PHE A 11 -5.49 -2.75 6.40
CA PHE A 11 -6.13 -3.13 5.14
C PHE A 11 -7.62 -2.76 5.14
N TYR A 12 -8.36 -3.01 6.22
CA TYR A 12 -9.79 -2.64 6.33
C TYR A 12 -10.00 -1.12 6.31
N SER A 13 -9.08 -0.34 6.88
CA SER A 13 -9.09 1.13 6.79
C SER A 13 -8.77 1.63 5.38
N SER A 14 -7.89 0.96 4.63
CA SER A 14 -7.56 1.32 3.25
C SER A 14 -8.72 1.06 2.27
N SER A 15 -9.56 0.06 2.56
CA SER A 15 -10.78 -0.23 1.79
C SER A 15 -11.88 0.81 1.95
N PHE A 16 -11.83 1.64 3.01
CA PHE A 16 -12.93 2.53 3.39
C PHE A 16 -12.83 3.95 2.79
N PHE A 17 -11.77 4.28 2.06
CA PHE A 17 -11.47 5.67 1.64
C PHE A 17 -11.18 5.86 0.14
N PHE A 18 -11.76 5.04 -0.73
CA PHE A 18 -11.79 5.33 -2.17
C PHE A 18 -13.17 5.84 -2.57
N GLY A 19 -13.48 7.06 -2.11
CA GLY A 19 -14.57 7.83 -2.69
C GLY A 19 -14.25 8.18 -4.15
N LYS A 20 -15.28 8.36 -4.99
CA LYS A 20 -15.07 8.83 -6.37
C LYS A 20 -14.22 10.10 -6.34
N LEU A 21 -13.14 10.12 -7.13
CA LEU A 21 -12.40 11.35 -7.34
C LEU A 21 -13.31 12.41 -7.96
N PRO A 22 -13.05 13.71 -7.70
CA PRO A 22 -13.70 14.78 -8.44
C PRO A 22 -13.54 14.58 -9.95
N GLU A 23 -14.51 15.03 -10.74
CA GLU A 23 -14.61 14.73 -12.18
C GLU A 23 -13.33 15.07 -12.97
N PHE A 24 -12.64 16.15 -12.63
CA PHE A 24 -11.37 16.56 -13.24
C PHE A 24 -10.20 15.61 -12.99
N TYR A 25 -10.26 14.80 -11.92
CA TYR A 25 -9.25 13.82 -11.56
C TYR A 25 -9.69 12.39 -11.87
N ALA A 26 -10.82 12.20 -12.55
CA ALA A 26 -11.32 10.87 -12.89
C ALA A 26 -10.34 10.05 -13.76
N PHE A 27 -9.46 10.71 -14.52
CA PHE A 27 -8.41 10.04 -15.26
C PHE A 27 -7.34 9.39 -14.36
N LEU A 28 -7.22 9.82 -13.10
CA LEU A 28 -6.30 9.26 -12.10
C LEU A 28 -6.91 8.09 -11.32
N ASN A 29 -8.20 7.78 -11.49
CA ASN A 29 -8.86 6.64 -10.83
C ASN A 29 -7.99 5.37 -10.88
N PRO A 30 -7.43 4.95 -12.04
CA PRO A 30 -6.61 3.74 -12.10
C PRO A 30 -5.38 3.80 -11.19
N ILE A 31 -4.72 4.95 -11.06
CA ILE A 31 -3.53 5.11 -10.19
C ILE A 31 -3.93 5.01 -8.73
N VAL A 32 -5.05 5.66 -8.39
CA VAL A 32 -5.58 5.76 -7.04
C VAL A 32 -5.99 4.35 -6.59
N ASP A 33 -6.63 3.56 -7.45
CA ASP A 33 -6.94 2.15 -7.19
C ASP A 33 -5.73 1.27 -6.81
N PHE A 34 -4.51 1.62 -7.27
CA PHE A 34 -3.27 0.92 -6.88
C PHE A 34 -2.60 1.48 -5.62
N MET A 35 -2.92 2.69 -5.17
CA MET A 35 -2.27 3.31 -4.00
C MET A 35 -2.26 2.44 -2.72
N PRO A 36 -3.29 1.62 -2.41
CA PRO A 36 -3.27 0.74 -1.24
C PRO A 36 -2.13 -0.29 -1.24
N ILE A 37 -1.51 -0.60 -2.39
CA ILE A 37 -0.39 -1.55 -2.49
C ILE A 37 0.94 -0.95 -2.02
N ILE A 38 1.05 0.38 -1.93
CA ILE A 38 2.32 1.09 -1.65
C ILE A 38 3.02 0.58 -0.38
N PRO A 39 2.35 0.34 0.76
CA PRO A 39 3.00 -0.19 1.96
C PRO A 39 3.68 -1.55 1.73
N VAL A 40 3.07 -2.41 0.91
CA VAL A 40 3.64 -3.72 0.55
C VAL A 40 4.90 -3.54 -0.31
N LEU A 41 4.90 -2.58 -1.24
CA LEU A 41 6.07 -2.27 -2.05
C LEU A 41 7.25 -1.78 -1.19
N PHE A 42 7.01 -0.95 -0.17
CA PHE A 42 8.06 -0.52 0.77
C PHE A 42 8.59 -1.67 1.62
N PHE A 43 7.73 -2.59 2.04
CA PHE A 43 8.17 -3.80 2.73
C PHE A 43 9.07 -4.66 1.83
N LEU A 44 8.69 -4.88 0.58
CA LEU A 44 9.52 -5.60 -0.39
C LEU A 44 10.83 -4.87 -0.71
N LEU A 45 10.78 -3.54 -0.79
CA LEU A 45 11.96 -2.70 -1.01
C LEU A 45 13.00 -2.88 0.10
N ALA A 46 12.60 -3.14 1.35
CA ALA A 46 13.54 -3.44 2.42
C ALA A 46 14.37 -4.71 2.13
N PHE A 47 13.77 -5.75 1.54
CA PHE A 47 14.50 -6.95 1.13
C PHE A 47 15.39 -6.70 -0.09
N VAL A 48 14.92 -5.90 -1.05
CA VAL A 48 15.76 -5.47 -2.18
C VAL A 48 16.98 -4.72 -1.67
N TRP A 49 16.78 -3.78 -0.74
CA TRP A 49 17.85 -3.01 -0.14
C TRP A 49 18.83 -3.90 0.62
N GLN A 50 18.32 -4.83 1.42
CA GLN A 50 19.15 -5.80 2.13
C GLN A 50 19.93 -6.71 1.16
N ALA A 51 19.31 -7.17 0.07
CA ALA A 51 20.00 -7.96 -0.95
C ALA A 51 21.14 -7.18 -1.62
N VAL A 52 20.97 -5.87 -1.89
CA VAL A 52 22.01 -5.00 -2.46
C VAL A 52 23.23 -4.90 -1.53
N VAL A 53 23.02 -4.90 -0.21
CA VAL A 53 24.12 -4.91 0.79
C VAL A 53 24.50 -6.32 1.27
N SER A 54 24.09 -7.36 0.52
CA SER A 54 24.40 -8.78 0.78
C SER A 54 23.91 -9.32 2.12
N PHE A 55 22.77 -8.81 2.63
CA PHE A 55 22.18 -9.20 3.91
C PHE A 55 23.16 -9.12 5.10
N ARG A 56 24.03 -8.11 5.07
CA ARG A 56 24.88 -7.75 6.19
C ARG A 56 24.10 -7.06 7.30
#